data_AF-A0A6M0G9K3-F1
#
_entry.id   AF-A0A6M0G9K3-F1
#
_cell.length_a   1.000
_cell.length_b   1.000
_cell.length_c   1.000
_cell.angle_alpha   90.00
_cell.angle_beta   90.00
_cell.angle_gamma   90.00
#
_symmetry.space_group_name_H-M   'P 1'
#
loop_
_entity.id
_entity.type
_entity.pdbx_description
1 polymer ?
#
loop_
_entity_poly.entity_id
_entity_poly.type
_entity_poly.pdbx_seq_one_letter_code
_entity_poly.pdbx_strand_id
1 'polypeptide(L)'
;MNIQTNIQLGLCDPPEPIYLYVGAGELQGQQYLWYQYDLESQQRKPVFQRGLTGYLKELRVTAKQHKGKDANKLDVVVRCDRIYIIRSGIETNFTKTLLLALSVVSDFSSPLTLAVAPGDDVVFARLYNATTGERVKAEWNPNAPWLDLIQAINQKLGVSPTQPQSPAPLPRKTTIDKNQFATLVSMCTERGIQTSAVLTPFGYQRGSSVLAKDYQKIMQEILKHPVREVAF
;
A
#
# COMPACT_ATOMS: atom_id res chain seq x y z
N MET A 1 19.95 20.34 -11.84
CA MET A 1 18.54 20.82 -11.87
C MET A 1 18.15 21.22 -10.46
N ASN A 2 17.82 22.50 -10.25
CA ASN A 2 17.30 22.99 -8.97
C ASN A 2 15.87 22.47 -8.79
N ILE A 3 15.64 21.68 -7.75
CA ILE A 3 14.29 21.31 -7.32
C ILE A 3 13.78 22.50 -6.50
N GLN A 4 13.14 23.47 -7.15
CA GLN A 4 12.36 24.48 -6.42
C GLN A 4 11.13 23.78 -5.83
N THR A 5 11.22 23.36 -4.58
CA THR A 5 10.04 22.99 -3.79
C THR A 5 9.29 24.28 -3.49
N ASN A 6 8.27 24.58 -4.28
CA ASN A 6 7.37 25.69 -4.02
C ASN A 6 6.60 25.35 -2.73
N ILE A 7 6.99 25.94 -1.61
CA ILE A 7 6.36 25.68 -0.30
C ILE A 7 5.01 26.40 -0.30
N GLN A 8 3.94 25.65 -0.50
CA GLN A 8 2.59 26.18 -0.34
C GLN A 8 2.36 26.44 1.16
N LEU A 9 2.12 27.71 1.51
CA LEU A 9 1.68 28.11 2.84
C LEU A 9 0.15 28.10 2.88
N GLY A 10 -0.44 27.63 3.98
CA GLY A 10 -1.89 27.53 4.17
C GLY A 10 -2.41 26.08 4.14
N LEU A 11 -3.70 25.89 3.84
CA LEU A 11 -4.28 24.56 3.73
C LEU A 11 -3.68 23.83 2.51
N CYS A 12 -3.11 22.66 2.74
CA CYS A 12 -2.57 21.79 1.71
C CYS A 12 -2.76 20.32 2.10
N ASP A 13 -2.71 19.43 1.10
CA ASP A 13 -2.66 18.01 1.37
C ASP A 13 -1.29 17.64 1.98
N PRO A 14 -1.24 16.82 3.02
CA PRO A 14 0.03 16.33 3.56
C PRO A 14 0.77 15.51 2.48
N PRO A 15 2.10 15.58 2.41
CA PRO A 15 2.90 14.79 1.48
C PRO A 15 2.95 13.31 1.92
N GLU A 16 1.83 12.61 1.79
CA GLU A 16 1.69 11.20 2.17
C GLU A 16 2.64 10.31 1.36
N PRO A 17 3.22 9.27 1.99
CA PRO A 17 4.09 8.33 1.30
C PRO A 17 3.32 7.50 0.27
N ILE A 18 3.97 7.22 -0.85
CA ILE A 18 3.43 6.39 -1.92
C ILE A 18 3.79 4.92 -1.67
N TYR A 19 2.79 4.08 -1.44
CA TYR A 19 3.00 2.64 -1.27
C TYR A 19 3.03 1.91 -2.61
N LEU A 20 4.09 1.15 -2.86
CA LEU A 20 4.22 0.23 -3.98
C LEU A 20 4.21 -1.21 -3.46
N TYR A 21 3.23 -1.99 -3.85
CA TYR A 21 3.15 -3.42 -3.52
C TYR A 21 3.79 -4.22 -4.63
N VAL A 22 4.75 -5.07 -4.29
CA VAL A 22 5.41 -5.94 -5.27
C VAL A 22 4.49 -7.09 -5.65
N GLY A 23 4.32 -7.31 -6.95
CA GLY A 23 3.54 -8.40 -7.49
C GLY A 23 3.30 -8.23 -8.99
N ALA A 24 3.44 -9.34 -9.71
CA ALA A 24 3.18 -9.38 -11.15
C ALA A 24 1.68 -9.27 -11.45
N GLY A 25 1.36 -8.63 -12.57
CA GLY A 25 0.05 -8.62 -13.17
C GLY A 25 0.12 -8.05 -14.58
N GLU A 26 -1.02 -8.05 -15.26
CA GLU A 26 -1.14 -7.56 -16.62
C GLU A 26 -2.36 -6.66 -16.73
N LEU A 27 -2.22 -5.55 -17.45
CA LEU A 27 -3.34 -4.71 -17.86
C LEU A 27 -3.15 -4.35 -19.33
N GLN A 28 -4.15 -4.65 -20.16
CA GLN A 28 -4.16 -4.34 -21.59
C GLN A 28 -2.90 -4.86 -22.33
N GLY A 29 -2.47 -6.09 -22.06
CA GLY A 29 -1.29 -6.68 -22.71
C GLY A 29 0.05 -6.18 -22.16
N GLN A 30 0.06 -5.25 -21.20
CA GLN A 30 1.28 -4.74 -20.59
C GLN A 30 1.45 -5.27 -19.17
N GLN A 31 2.58 -5.95 -18.95
CA GLN A 31 2.93 -6.49 -17.63
C GLN A 31 3.41 -5.39 -16.67
N TYR A 32 2.90 -5.38 -15.45
CA TYR A 32 3.43 -4.60 -14.32
C TYR A 32 3.95 -5.54 -13.23
N LEU A 33 4.93 -5.09 -12.45
CA LEU A 33 5.60 -5.92 -11.41
C LEU A 33 5.47 -5.33 -10.00
N TRP A 34 4.88 -4.15 -9.93
CA TRP A 34 4.40 -3.53 -8.71
C TRP A 34 3.17 -2.68 -9.03
N TYR A 35 2.41 -2.34 -8.00
CA TYR A 35 1.19 -1.58 -8.14
C TYR A 35 0.95 -0.74 -6.89
N GLN A 36 0.21 0.34 -7.03
CA GLN A 36 -0.43 0.99 -5.89
C GLN A 36 -1.73 0.26 -5.58
N TYR A 37 -2.05 0.11 -4.31
CA TYR A 37 -3.33 -0.46 -3.91
C TYR A 37 -4.24 0.67 -3.44
N ASP A 38 -5.30 0.92 -4.21
CA ASP A 38 -6.34 1.86 -3.80
C ASP A 38 -7.26 1.14 -2.80
N LEU A 39 -7.21 1.56 -1.54
CA LEU A 39 -8.03 0.99 -0.48
C LEU A 39 -9.52 1.31 -0.63
N GLU A 40 -9.85 2.39 -1.34
CA GLU A 40 -11.21 2.84 -1.54
C GLU A 40 -11.94 2.04 -2.60
N SER A 41 -11.29 1.84 -3.75
CA SER A 41 -11.83 1.02 -4.84
C SER A 41 -11.48 -0.46 -4.70
N GLN A 42 -10.58 -0.82 -3.77
CA GLN A 42 -9.97 -2.15 -3.64
C GLN A 42 -9.27 -2.64 -4.91
N GLN A 43 -8.88 -1.73 -5.80
CA GLN A 43 -8.25 -2.05 -7.06
C GLN A 43 -6.73 -1.86 -7.02
N ARG A 44 -6.04 -2.68 -7.81
CA ARG A 44 -4.63 -2.50 -8.10
C ARG A 44 -4.53 -1.46 -9.20
N LYS A 45 -3.86 -0.35 -8.92
CA LYS A 45 -3.45 0.62 -9.92
C LYS A 45 -2.04 0.24 -10.40
N PRO A 46 -1.89 -0.27 -11.64
CA PRO A 46 -0.59 -0.76 -12.11
C PRO A 46 0.42 0.39 -12.19
N VAL A 47 1.68 0.06 -11.88
CA VAL A 47 2.81 0.96 -12.11
C VAL A 47 3.73 0.28 -13.11
N PHE A 48 3.80 0.86 -14.30
CA PHE A 48 4.50 0.25 -15.44
C PHE A 48 5.99 0.53 -15.45
N GLN A 49 6.44 1.60 -14.79
CA GLN A 49 7.86 1.88 -14.61
C GLN A 49 8.51 0.71 -13.88
N ARG A 50 9.70 0.29 -14.33
CA ARG A 50 10.42 -0.85 -13.75
C ARG A 50 11.44 -0.46 -12.68
N GLY A 51 11.74 0.83 -12.55
CA GLY A 51 12.78 1.34 -11.65
C GLY A 51 12.30 2.50 -10.80
N LEU A 52 12.79 2.57 -9.58
CA LEU A 52 12.63 3.68 -8.66
C LEU A 52 14.02 4.13 -8.22
N THR A 53 14.37 5.39 -8.49
CA THR A 53 15.67 5.95 -8.13
C THR A 53 15.52 6.92 -6.98
N GLY A 54 16.30 6.73 -5.92
CA GLY A 54 16.27 7.61 -4.76
C GLY A 54 17.27 7.20 -3.69
N TYR A 55 17.17 7.84 -2.53
CA TYR A 55 18.01 7.52 -1.38
C TYR A 55 17.30 6.52 -0.49
N LEU A 56 17.92 5.36 -0.27
CA LEU A 56 17.43 4.42 0.74
C LEU A 56 17.49 5.10 2.12
N LYS A 57 16.39 5.00 2.87
CA LYS A 57 16.28 5.63 4.19
C LYS A 57 16.21 4.62 5.30
N GLU A 58 15.40 3.59 5.13
CA GLU A 58 15.13 2.62 6.20
C GLU A 58 14.54 1.34 5.61
N LEU A 59 14.80 0.22 6.29
CA LEU A 59 14.12 -1.05 6.10
C LEU A 59 13.27 -1.35 7.35
N ARG A 60 11.96 -1.54 7.20
CA ARG A 60 11.06 -1.84 8.34
C ARG A 60 10.45 -3.22 8.19
N VAL A 61 10.55 -4.02 9.24
CA VAL A 61 9.79 -5.27 9.36
C VAL A 61 8.44 -4.94 9.97
N THR A 62 7.37 -5.21 9.22
CA THR A 62 5.99 -5.03 9.70
C THR A 62 5.32 -6.39 9.84
N ALA A 63 4.82 -6.68 11.04
CA ALA A 63 3.99 -7.85 11.28
C ALA A 63 2.58 -7.57 10.77
N LYS A 64 2.08 -8.42 9.87
CA LYS A 64 0.69 -8.37 9.44
C LYS A 64 0.10 -9.76 9.45
N GLN A 65 -1.04 -9.94 10.12
CA GLN A 65 -1.82 -11.15 9.95
C GLN A 65 -2.39 -11.19 8.53
N HIS A 66 -2.01 -12.21 7.77
CA HIS A 66 -2.58 -12.50 6.46
C HIS A 66 -3.19 -13.90 6.50
N LYS A 67 -4.51 -14.00 6.35
CA LYS A 67 -5.25 -15.28 6.40
C LYS A 67 -5.03 -16.09 7.69
N GLY A 68 -4.98 -15.42 8.85
CA GLY A 68 -4.78 -16.08 10.15
C GLY A 68 -3.36 -16.58 10.42
N LYS A 69 -2.39 -16.29 9.54
CA LYS A 69 -0.96 -16.55 9.75
C LYS A 69 -0.21 -15.22 9.86
N ASP A 70 0.73 -15.14 10.78
CA ASP A 70 1.66 -14.02 10.87
C ASP A 70 2.56 -14.03 9.64
N ALA A 71 2.46 -13.00 8.81
CA ALA A 71 3.28 -12.85 7.62
C ALA A 71 4.08 -11.55 7.74
N ASN A 72 5.37 -11.68 8.05
CA ASN A 72 6.28 -10.55 8.09
C ASN A 72 6.40 -9.94 6.69
N LYS A 73 6.18 -8.63 6.62
CA LYS A 73 6.42 -7.82 5.43
C LYS A 73 7.66 -6.96 5.64
N LEU A 74 8.38 -6.73 4.55
CA LEU A 74 9.44 -5.74 4.48
C LEU A 74 8.90 -4.50 3.79
N ASP A 75 9.05 -3.35 4.45
CA ASP A 75 8.88 -2.04 3.86
C ASP A 75 10.25 -1.44 3.60
N VAL A 76 10.50 -1.09 2.34
CA VAL A 76 11.71 -0.41 1.89
C VAL A 76 11.36 1.06 1.71
N VAL A 77 11.87 1.92 2.59
CA VAL A 77 11.60 3.36 2.58
C VAL A 77 12.63 4.07 1.74
N VAL A 78 12.20 4.70 0.65
CA VAL A 78 13.06 5.40 -0.31
C VAL A 78 12.61 6.84 -0.43
N ARG A 79 13.55 7.77 -0.29
CA ARG A 79 13.33 9.20 -0.53
C ARG A 79 13.69 9.54 -1.98
N CYS A 80 12.68 9.85 -2.78
CA CYS A 80 12.78 10.29 -4.17
C CYS A 80 12.35 11.77 -4.26
N ASP A 81 11.57 12.13 -5.28
CA ASP A 81 10.73 13.34 -5.32
C ASP A 81 9.68 13.34 -4.19
N ARG A 82 9.25 12.15 -3.76
CA ARG A 82 8.42 11.90 -2.56
C ARG A 82 8.97 10.72 -1.76
N ILE A 83 8.39 10.45 -0.59
CA ILE A 83 8.66 9.19 0.12
C ILE A 83 7.89 8.07 -0.58
N TYR A 84 8.62 7.03 -1.00
CA TYR A 84 8.06 5.79 -1.51
C TYR A 84 8.31 4.67 -0.51
N ILE A 85 7.32 3.82 -0.32
CA ILE A 85 7.41 2.63 0.52
C ILE A 85 7.13 1.40 -0.36
N ILE A 86 8.18 0.67 -0.70
CA ILE A 86 8.03 -0.59 -1.44
C ILE A 86 7.80 -1.71 -0.43
N ARG A 87 6.63 -2.35 -0.53
CA ARG A 87 6.19 -3.41 0.40
C ARG A 87 6.17 -4.76 -0.28
N SER A 88 6.86 -5.73 0.33
CA SER A 88 6.86 -7.14 -0.10
C SER A 88 6.88 -8.10 1.10
N GLY A 89 6.58 -9.38 0.89
CA GLY A 89 6.81 -10.41 1.91
C GLY A 89 8.30 -10.66 2.12
N ILE A 90 8.73 -10.89 3.37
CA ILE A 90 10.17 -11.09 3.66
C ILE A 90 10.75 -12.32 2.94
N GLU A 91 9.93 -13.36 2.76
CA GLU A 91 10.33 -14.61 2.09
C GLU A 91 10.30 -14.57 0.56
N THR A 92 9.87 -13.47 -0.04
CA THR A 92 9.75 -13.37 -1.51
C THR A 92 11.12 -13.25 -2.18
N ASN A 93 11.23 -13.75 -3.41
CA ASN A 93 12.45 -13.60 -4.23
C ASN A 93 12.85 -12.14 -4.41
N PHE A 94 11.88 -11.23 -4.53
CA PHE A 94 12.12 -9.79 -4.56
C PHE A 94 12.91 -9.34 -3.33
N THR A 95 12.41 -9.67 -2.14
CA THR A 95 13.05 -9.27 -0.89
C THR A 95 14.43 -9.92 -0.73
N LYS A 96 14.55 -11.22 -1.01
CA LYS A 96 15.82 -11.95 -0.90
C LYS A 96 16.89 -11.36 -1.80
N THR A 97 16.58 -11.17 -3.08
CA THR A 97 17.53 -10.56 -4.03
C THR A 97 17.84 -9.10 -3.70
N LEU A 98 16.88 -8.33 -3.19
CA LEU A 98 17.10 -6.96 -2.74
C LEU A 98 18.06 -6.90 -1.55
N LEU A 99 17.82 -7.69 -0.50
CA LEU A 99 18.62 -7.69 0.71
C LEU A 99 20.05 -8.16 0.45
N LEU A 100 20.24 -9.17 -0.40
CA LEU A 100 21.56 -9.61 -0.84
C LEU A 100 22.29 -8.50 -1.60
N ALA A 101 21.62 -7.79 -2.51
CA ALA A 101 22.23 -6.68 -3.24
C ALA A 101 22.56 -5.49 -2.31
N LEU A 102 21.71 -5.18 -1.33
CA LEU A 102 21.94 -4.12 -0.36
C LEU A 102 23.05 -4.46 0.64
N SER A 103 23.25 -5.73 0.99
CA SER A 103 24.24 -6.14 1.99
C SER A 103 25.67 -5.82 1.55
N VAL A 104 25.94 -5.88 0.24
CA VAL A 104 27.25 -5.57 -0.36
C VAL A 104 27.46 -4.08 -0.64
N VAL A 105 26.44 -3.23 -0.45
CA VAL A 105 26.61 -1.77 -0.52
C VAL A 105 27.37 -1.30 0.72
N SER A 106 28.46 -0.57 0.50
CA SER A 106 29.29 0.01 1.56
C SER A 106 28.80 1.39 1.99
N ASP A 107 28.32 2.19 1.05
CA ASP A 107 27.88 3.57 1.28
C ASP A 107 26.51 3.85 0.65
N PHE A 108 25.60 4.35 1.47
CA PHE A 108 24.23 4.74 1.10
C PHE A 108 24.06 6.26 0.92
N SER A 109 25.16 7.03 0.93
CA SER A 109 25.15 8.47 0.69
C SER A 109 24.74 8.83 -0.75
N SER A 110 24.96 7.91 -1.70
CA SER A 110 24.59 8.06 -3.10
C SER A 110 23.23 7.46 -3.42
N PRO A 111 22.47 8.01 -4.38
CA PRO A 111 21.19 7.44 -4.78
C PRO A 111 21.37 6.06 -5.43
N LEU A 112 20.38 5.20 -5.23
CA LEU A 112 20.31 3.86 -5.80
C LEU A 112 19.07 3.74 -6.70
N THR A 113 19.19 2.99 -7.79
CA THR A 113 18.04 2.59 -8.59
C THR A 113 17.62 1.18 -8.20
N LEU A 114 16.44 1.06 -7.57
CA LEU A 114 15.79 -0.21 -7.28
C LEU A 114 14.90 -0.56 -8.47
N ALA A 115 15.19 -1.67 -9.14
CA ALA A 115 14.42 -2.13 -10.28
C ALA A 115 13.75 -3.48 -10.03
N VAL A 116 12.53 -3.65 -10.54
CA VAL A 116 11.81 -4.92 -10.58
C VAL A 116 12.04 -5.61 -11.90
N ALA A 117 12.35 -6.90 -11.85
CA ALA A 117 12.55 -7.75 -13.01
C ALA A 117 11.61 -8.97 -12.94
N PRO A 118 11.02 -9.39 -14.08
CA PRO A 118 10.19 -10.58 -14.11
C PRO A 118 11.08 -11.84 -14.00
N GLY A 119 10.60 -12.82 -13.26
CA GLY A 119 10.88 -14.25 -13.48
C GLY A 119 9.60 -14.95 -13.90
N ASP A 120 9.61 -16.28 -13.96
CA ASP A 120 8.46 -17.08 -14.44
C ASP A 120 7.18 -16.76 -13.63
N ASP A 121 7.20 -17.02 -12.32
CA ASP A 121 6.07 -16.74 -11.41
C ASP A 121 6.45 -15.80 -10.25
N VAL A 122 7.60 -15.13 -10.38
CA VAL A 122 8.22 -14.39 -9.28
C VAL A 122 8.75 -13.05 -9.75
N VAL A 123 8.82 -12.08 -8.82
CA VAL A 123 9.46 -10.79 -9.08
C VAL A 123 10.84 -10.81 -8.41
N PHE A 124 11.86 -10.40 -9.13
CA PHE A 124 13.21 -10.19 -8.61
C PHE A 124 13.50 -8.70 -8.45
N ALA A 125 14.36 -8.36 -7.49
CA ALA A 125 14.94 -7.04 -7.40
C ALA A 125 16.29 -7.01 -8.12
N ARG A 126 16.60 -5.85 -8.72
CA ARG A 126 17.93 -5.48 -9.19
C ARG A 126 18.27 -4.13 -8.58
N LEU A 127 19.51 -3.97 -8.15
CA LEU A 127 20.00 -2.74 -7.58
C LEU A 127 21.10 -2.18 -8.47
N TYR A 128 21.08 -0.88 -8.72
CA TYR A 128 22.10 -0.19 -9.48
C TYR A 128 22.58 1.02 -8.71
N ASN A 129 23.87 1.33 -8.85
CA ASN A 129 24.38 2.64 -8.49
C ASN A 129 23.79 3.66 -9.47
N ALA A 130 23.01 4.63 -8.98
CA ALA A 130 22.32 5.56 -9.87
C ALA A 130 23.27 6.57 -10.55
N THR A 131 24.46 6.77 -9.98
CA THR A 131 25.48 7.67 -10.54
C THR A 131 26.26 7.00 -11.67
N THR A 132 26.66 5.73 -11.49
CA THR A 132 27.47 5.00 -12.49
C THR A 132 26.63 4.17 -13.46
N GLY A 133 25.38 3.86 -13.10
CA GLY A 133 24.52 2.93 -13.83
C GLY A 133 24.91 1.46 -13.66
N GLU A 134 25.95 1.16 -12.88
CA GLU A 134 26.45 -0.19 -12.70
C GLU A 134 25.52 -1.01 -11.80
N ARG A 135 25.33 -2.28 -12.19
CA ARG A 135 24.54 -3.23 -11.41
C ARG A 135 25.34 -3.70 -10.20
N VAL A 136 24.74 -3.57 -9.02
CA VAL A 136 25.24 -4.20 -7.80
C VAL A 136 24.98 -5.70 -7.90
N LYS A 137 26.05 -6.50 -7.83
CA LYS A 137 26.00 -7.96 -7.90
C LYS A 137 26.26 -8.53 -6.51
N ALA A 138 25.44 -9.48 -6.11
CA ALA A 138 25.61 -10.24 -4.89
C ALA A 138 25.41 -11.72 -5.19
N GLU A 139 26.10 -12.57 -4.44
CA GLU A 139 25.94 -14.01 -4.54
C GLU A 139 24.57 -14.44 -4.00
N TRP A 140 23.98 -15.43 -4.66
CA TRP A 140 22.70 -15.98 -4.22
C TRP A 140 22.91 -16.86 -2.99
N ASN A 141 22.22 -16.52 -1.89
CA ASN A 141 22.17 -17.34 -0.69
C ASN A 141 20.71 -17.45 -0.20
N PRO A 142 20.01 -18.56 -0.44
CA PRO A 142 18.59 -18.70 -0.07
C PRO A 142 18.38 -18.87 1.45
N ASN A 143 19.46 -19.09 2.21
CA ASN A 143 19.44 -19.32 3.66
C ASN A 143 20.11 -18.18 4.43
N ALA A 144 20.28 -17.00 3.80
CA ALA A 144 20.91 -15.87 4.47
C ALA A 144 20.05 -15.42 5.67
N PRO A 145 20.67 -14.87 6.74
CA PRO A 145 19.95 -14.43 7.91
C PRO A 145 19.23 -13.10 7.64
N TRP A 146 18.02 -13.17 7.07
CA TRP A 146 17.31 -12.01 6.52
C TRP A 146 17.10 -10.87 7.52
N LEU A 147 16.75 -11.19 8.76
CA LEU A 147 16.54 -10.20 9.82
C LEU A 147 17.86 -9.52 10.22
N ASP A 148 18.95 -10.29 10.33
CA ASP A 148 20.27 -9.75 10.65
C ASP A 148 20.79 -8.87 9.50
N LEU A 149 20.53 -9.25 8.24
CA LEU A 149 20.84 -8.41 7.09
C LEU A 149 20.09 -7.08 7.13
N ILE A 150 18.78 -7.10 7.46
CA ILE A 150 17.98 -5.89 7.62
C ILE A 150 18.57 -4.99 8.71
N GLN A 151 18.92 -5.56 9.86
CA GLN A 151 19.53 -4.82 10.96
C GLN A 151 20.89 -4.22 10.56
N ALA A 152 21.77 -5.00 9.93
CA ALA A 152 23.07 -4.54 9.47
C ALA A 152 22.96 -3.42 8.42
N ILE A 153 21.99 -3.51 7.50
CA ILE A 153 21.73 -2.44 6.53
C ILE A 153 21.23 -1.17 7.23
N ASN A 154 20.29 -1.28 8.16
CA ASN A 154 19.81 -0.13 8.93
C ASN A 154 20.91 0.55 9.75
N GLN A 155 21.85 -0.22 10.32
CA GLN A 155 23.04 0.33 10.98
C GLN A 155 23.90 1.15 10.02
N LYS A 156 24.15 0.65 8.80
CA LYS A 156 24.87 1.40 7.74
C LYS A 156 24.13 2.67 7.32
N LEU A 157 22.80 2.67 7.38
CA LEU A 157 21.95 3.84 7.11
C LEU A 157 21.92 4.86 8.26
N GLY A 158 22.54 4.55 9.41
CA GLY A 158 22.50 5.40 10.60
C GLY A 158 21.11 5.41 11.28
N VAL A 159 20.28 4.41 11.01
CA VAL A 159 18.97 4.26 11.64
C VAL A 159 19.17 3.55 12.98
N SER A 160 18.89 4.25 14.08
CA SER A 160 18.83 3.62 15.41
C SER A 160 17.84 2.46 15.39
N PRO A 161 18.09 1.35 16.11
CA PRO A 161 17.19 0.20 16.12
C PRO A 161 15.79 0.63 16.59
N THR A 162 14.89 0.83 15.65
CA THR A 162 13.50 1.16 15.92
C THR A 162 12.84 -0.11 16.44
N GLN A 163 12.19 -0.04 17.62
CA GLN A 163 11.20 -1.06 18.03
C GLN A 163 10.28 -1.35 16.83
N PRO A 164 9.82 -2.60 16.64
CA PRO A 164 8.86 -2.93 15.58
C PRO A 164 7.72 -1.93 15.62
N GLN A 165 7.70 -1.03 14.64
CA GLN A 165 6.67 0.00 14.59
C GLN A 165 5.36 -0.74 14.38
N SER A 166 4.44 -0.59 15.33
CA SER A 166 3.04 -0.94 15.09
C SER A 166 2.68 -0.31 13.74
N PRO A 167 2.06 -1.07 12.81
CA PRO A 167 1.77 -0.54 11.49
C PRO A 167 1.13 0.82 11.65
N ALA A 168 1.66 1.84 10.96
CA ALA A 168 1.01 3.14 10.90
C ALA A 168 -0.48 2.88 10.71
N PRO A 169 -1.37 3.40 11.59
CA PRO A 169 -2.78 3.09 11.49
C PRO A 169 -3.18 3.40 10.06
N LEU A 170 -3.68 2.38 9.35
CA LEU A 170 -4.33 2.61 8.06
C LEU A 170 -5.29 3.78 8.27
N PRO A 171 -5.44 4.70 7.30
CA PRO A 171 -6.47 5.73 7.39
C PRO A 171 -7.75 5.02 7.83
N ARG A 172 -8.22 5.34 9.04
CA ARG A 172 -9.35 4.62 9.63
C ARG A 172 -10.47 4.73 8.62
N LYS A 173 -10.97 3.59 8.13
CA LYS A 173 -12.24 3.56 7.42
C LYS A 173 -13.26 4.12 8.39
N THR A 174 -13.65 5.38 8.23
CA THR A 174 -14.73 5.96 9.00
C THR A 174 -15.98 5.26 8.52
N THR A 175 -16.48 4.33 9.31
CA THR A 175 -17.78 3.70 9.09
C THR A 175 -18.84 4.59 9.72
N ILE A 176 -20.06 4.53 9.19
CA ILE A 176 -21.18 5.16 9.87
C ILE A 176 -21.39 4.52 11.24
N ASP A 177 -21.86 5.32 12.20
CA ASP A 177 -22.19 4.81 13.53
C ASP A 177 -23.52 4.02 13.53
N LYS A 178 -23.85 3.44 14.69
CA LYS A 178 -25.08 2.65 14.86
C LYS A 178 -26.35 3.49 14.64
N ASN A 179 -26.32 4.78 15.00
CA ASN A 179 -27.48 5.66 14.86
C ASN A 179 -27.71 5.98 13.39
N GLN A 180 -26.65 6.32 12.65
CA GLN A 180 -26.68 6.54 11.21
C GLN A 180 -27.17 5.29 10.47
N PHE A 181 -26.72 4.09 10.86
CA PHE A 181 -27.23 2.85 10.28
C PHE A 181 -28.70 2.62 10.61
N ALA A 182 -29.14 2.88 11.85
CA ALA A 182 -30.54 2.80 12.25
C ALA A 182 -31.43 3.76 11.45
N THR A 183 -30.94 4.97 11.13
CA THR A 183 -31.62 5.92 10.25
C THR A 183 -31.86 5.32 8.87
N LEU A 184 -30.85 4.69 8.24
CA LEU A 184 -31.02 4.05 6.93
C LEU A 184 -32.09 2.94 6.98
N VAL A 185 -32.09 2.15 8.06
CA VAL A 185 -33.07 1.07 8.25
C VAL A 185 -34.48 1.65 8.42
N SER A 186 -34.65 2.72 9.19
CA SER A 186 -35.95 3.41 9.35
C SER A 186 -36.48 3.91 8.01
N MET A 187 -35.66 4.64 7.25
CA MET A 187 -36.05 5.17 5.94
C MET A 187 -36.42 4.06 4.95
N CYS A 188 -35.69 2.95 4.95
CA CYS A 188 -36.04 1.76 4.15
C CYS A 188 -37.39 1.19 4.57
N THR A 189 -37.63 1.06 5.88
CA THR A 189 -38.86 0.51 6.46
C THR A 189 -40.09 1.36 6.10
N GLU A 190 -39.99 2.68 6.25
CA GLU A 190 -41.03 3.65 5.89
C GLU A 190 -41.41 3.60 4.41
N ARG A 191 -40.51 3.11 3.55
CA ARG A 191 -40.68 3.02 2.10
C ARG A 191 -40.93 1.59 1.62
N GLY A 192 -41.03 0.62 2.54
CA GLY A 192 -41.24 -0.79 2.22
C GLY A 192 -40.08 -1.43 1.45
N ILE A 193 -38.87 -0.88 1.54
CA ILE A 193 -37.68 -1.37 0.84
C ILE A 193 -36.87 -2.25 1.79
N GLN A 194 -36.32 -3.34 1.28
CA GLN A 194 -35.32 -4.09 2.05
C GLN A 194 -33.99 -3.34 2.06
N THR A 195 -33.42 -3.11 3.24
CA THR A 195 -32.14 -2.40 3.39
C THR A 195 -31.01 -3.07 2.59
N SER A 196 -31.02 -4.40 2.48
CA SER A 196 -30.07 -5.15 1.64
C SER A 196 -30.17 -4.80 0.15
N ALA A 197 -31.37 -4.52 -0.36
CA ALA A 197 -31.58 -4.16 -1.76
C ALA A 197 -30.94 -2.80 -2.11
N VAL A 198 -30.91 -1.87 -1.16
CA VAL A 198 -30.26 -0.57 -1.32
C VAL A 198 -28.74 -0.66 -1.09
N LEU A 199 -28.30 -1.51 -0.16
CA LEU A 199 -26.89 -1.61 0.21
C LEU A 199 -26.05 -2.45 -0.77
N THR A 200 -26.64 -3.46 -1.42
CA THR A 200 -25.94 -4.38 -2.34
C THR A 200 -25.34 -3.67 -3.57
N PRO A 201 -26.03 -2.72 -4.24
CA PRO A 201 -25.46 -1.94 -5.34
C PRO A 201 -24.20 -1.14 -4.96
N PHE A 202 -24.05 -0.79 -3.68
CA PHE A 202 -22.87 -0.11 -3.14
C PHE A 202 -21.79 -1.10 -2.66
N GLY A 203 -21.95 -2.40 -2.93
CA GLY A 203 -21.01 -3.45 -2.57
C GLY A 203 -21.09 -3.94 -1.12
N TYR A 204 -22.12 -3.55 -0.37
CA TYR A 204 -22.29 -3.97 1.02
C TYR A 204 -23.13 -5.25 1.13
N GLN A 205 -22.57 -6.25 1.82
CA GLN A 205 -23.26 -7.50 2.14
C GLN A 205 -23.73 -7.52 3.60
N ARG A 206 -24.60 -8.47 3.95
CA ARG A 206 -25.08 -8.66 5.32
C ARG A 206 -23.89 -8.80 6.30
N GLY A 207 -23.88 -7.98 7.35
CA GLY A 207 -22.79 -7.96 8.35
C GLY A 207 -21.62 -7.02 8.02
N SER A 208 -21.63 -6.35 6.85
CA SER A 208 -20.62 -5.36 6.47
C SER A 208 -20.88 -4.01 7.15
N SER A 209 -19.83 -3.31 7.57
CA SER A 209 -19.92 -1.92 8.01
C SER A 209 -20.01 -0.98 6.79
N VAL A 210 -20.98 -0.06 6.82
CA VAL A 210 -21.16 0.95 5.76
C VAL A 210 -20.15 2.09 5.95
N LEU A 211 -19.48 2.51 4.88
CA LEU A 211 -18.51 3.60 4.92
C LEU A 211 -19.22 4.96 5.00
N ALA A 212 -18.69 5.88 5.81
CA ALA A 212 -19.26 7.22 6.00
C ALA A 212 -19.35 8.02 4.70
N LYS A 213 -18.42 7.80 3.75
CA LYS A 213 -18.43 8.45 2.43
C LYS A 213 -19.64 8.06 1.56
N ASP A 214 -20.21 6.87 1.77
CA ASP A 214 -21.34 6.37 0.98
C ASP A 214 -22.69 6.68 1.63
N TYR A 215 -22.68 7.13 2.89
CA TYR A 215 -23.89 7.41 3.67
C TYR A 215 -24.88 8.34 2.94
N GLN A 216 -24.38 9.49 2.45
CA GLN A 216 -25.21 10.46 1.75
C GLN A 216 -25.79 9.90 0.45
N LYS A 217 -24.99 9.13 -0.31
CA LYS A 217 -25.44 8.53 -1.57
C LYS A 217 -26.51 7.48 -1.33
N ILE A 218 -26.35 6.66 -0.29
CA ILE A 218 -27.33 5.65 0.12
C ILE A 218 -28.63 6.32 0.57
N MET A 219 -28.56 7.40 1.37
CA MET A 219 -29.77 8.16 1.74
C MET A 219 -30.51 8.71 0.53
N GLN A 220 -29.79 9.30 -0.43
CA GLN A 220 -30.39 9.81 -1.66
C GLN A 220 -31.04 8.69 -2.48
N GLU A 221 -30.44 7.50 -2.52
CA GLU A 221 -31.05 6.35 -3.19
C GLU A 221 -32.37 5.93 -2.53
N ILE A 222 -32.42 5.88 -1.19
CA ILE A 222 -33.65 5.55 -0.46
C ILE A 222 -34.75 6.58 -0.74
N LEU A 223 -34.38 7.87 -0.80
CA LEU A 223 -35.34 8.97 -1.02
C LEU A 223 -36.01 8.95 -2.40
N LYS A 224 -35.45 8.24 -3.39
CA LYS A 224 -36.08 8.06 -4.71
C LYS A 224 -37.35 7.23 -4.66
N HIS A 225 -37.54 6.44 -3.60
CA HIS A 225 -38.72 5.62 -3.43
C HIS A 225 -39.81 6.40 -2.68
N PRO A 226 -41.08 6.29 -3.10
CA PRO A 226 -42.19 6.91 -2.41
C PRO A 226 -42.38 6.32 -1.01
N VAL A 227 -42.84 7.15 -0.07
CA VAL A 227 -43.27 6.68 1.26
C VAL A 227 -44.43 5.73 1.07
N ARG A 228 -44.46 4.62 1.81
CA ARG A 228 -45.59 3.70 1.76
C ARG A 228 -46.80 4.40 2.37
N GLU A 229 -47.81 4.69 1.56
CA GLU A 229 -49.11 5.13 2.08
C GLU A 229 -49.73 3.97 2.85
N VAL A 230 -49.99 4.20 4.14
CA VAL A 230 -50.77 3.27 4.95
C VAL A 230 -52.23 3.61 4.68
N ALA A 231 -52.88 2.81 3.85
CA ALA A 231 -54.33 2.85 3.74
C ALA A 231 -54.90 2.45 5.12
N PHE A 232 -55.63 3.37 5.74
CA PHE A 232 -56.38 3.15 6.97
C PHE A 232 -57.54 2.19 6.75
#